data_AF-A0A1X7VF03-F1
#
_entry.id   AF-A0A1X7VF03-F1
#
_cell.length_a   1.000
_cell.length_b   1.000
_cell.length_c   1.000
_cell.angle_alpha   90.00
_cell.angle_beta   90.00
_cell.angle_gamma   90.00
#
_symmetry.space_group_name_H-M   'P 1'
#
loop_
_entity.id
_entity.type
_entity.pdbx_description
1 polymer ?
#
loop_
_entity_poly.entity_id
_entity_poly.type
_entity_poly.pdbx_seq_one_letter_code
_entity_poly.pdbx_strand_id
1 'polypeptide(L)'
;KRDKTRVVTYRCPSNCAVQVYNYIEKTARVVFGPDLVVLDPHENFNVLSLSAGKPKKENALKTICLMLGPDFISDHITVETSDHARLKIAVSMNNEFRVERGNPESEAMLFSVPDFIGFACREVGELPFFQTIDFAHLEAGLIPPPFIPNSRAVYAKDVLDIDQFSSVRGVEIEKADKDFADLLTSLRPE
;
A
#
# COMPACT_ATOMS: atom_id res chain seq x y z
N LYS A 1 29.17 19.51 10.93
CA LYS A 1 29.61 19.95 9.58
C LYS A 1 30.19 18.71 8.87
N ARG A 2 29.75 18.38 7.64
CA ARG A 2 30.20 17.16 6.94
C ARG A 2 31.63 17.35 6.42
N ASP A 3 32.48 16.37 6.69
CA ASP A 3 33.84 16.30 6.15
C ASP A 3 33.77 15.81 4.69
N LYS A 4 34.30 16.60 3.75
CA LYS A 4 34.21 16.33 2.31
C LYS A 4 35.33 15.40 1.82
N THR A 5 36.38 15.15 2.62
CA THR A 5 37.50 14.30 2.22
C THR A 5 37.29 12.84 2.61
N ARG A 6 36.30 12.54 3.45
CA ARG A 6 35.95 11.17 3.82
C ARG A 6 35.13 10.52 2.72
N VAL A 7 35.42 9.23 2.48
CA VAL A 7 34.65 8.40 1.57
C VAL A 7 33.18 8.40 1.96
N VAL A 8 32.31 8.47 0.97
CA VAL A 8 30.87 8.47 1.20
C VAL A 8 30.41 7.04 1.31
N THR A 9 29.97 6.66 2.51
CA THR A 9 29.41 5.33 2.78
C THR A 9 27.93 5.44 3.11
N TYR A 10 27.15 4.46 2.69
CA TYR A 10 25.74 4.34 3.04
C TYR A 10 25.40 2.90 3.39
N ARG A 11 24.81 2.68 4.57
CA ARG A 11 24.37 1.36 4.99
C ARG A 11 22.97 1.10 4.42
N CYS A 12 22.88 0.21 3.44
CA CYS A 12 21.60 -0.16 2.84
C CYS A 12 20.78 -0.98 3.86
N PRO A 13 19.56 -0.57 4.23
CA PRO A 13 18.72 -1.34 5.13
C PRO A 13 18.30 -2.67 4.52
N SER A 14 17.96 -3.66 5.36
CA SER A 14 17.39 -4.93 4.90
C SER A 14 16.15 -4.71 4.03
N ASN A 15 15.95 -5.56 3.02
CA ASN A 15 14.86 -5.46 2.04
C ASN A 15 14.81 -4.15 1.25
N CYS A 16 15.95 -3.46 1.13
CA CYS A 16 16.11 -2.32 0.22
C CYS A 16 17.09 -2.63 -0.90
N ALA A 17 16.96 -1.87 -1.98
CA ALA A 17 17.95 -1.76 -3.03
C ALA A 17 18.37 -0.28 -3.19
N VAL A 18 19.63 -0.06 -3.51
CA VAL A 18 20.20 1.25 -3.81
C VAL A 18 20.90 1.15 -5.16
N GLN A 19 20.67 2.12 -6.04
CA GLN A 19 21.38 2.21 -7.30
C GLN A 19 22.51 3.24 -7.20
N VAL A 20 23.68 2.85 -7.68
CA VAL A 20 24.86 3.69 -7.80
C VAL A 20 25.22 3.83 -9.27
N TYR A 21 25.49 5.06 -9.69
CA TYR A 21 25.80 5.39 -11.08
C TYR A 21 27.20 6.00 -11.19
N ASN A 22 28.02 5.48 -12.11
CA ASN A 22 29.30 6.03 -12.49
C ASN A 22 29.13 6.88 -13.75
N TYR A 23 29.32 8.19 -13.64
CA TYR A 23 29.10 9.11 -14.77
C TYR A 23 30.17 9.05 -15.84
N ILE A 24 31.39 8.61 -15.50
CA ILE A 24 32.49 8.51 -16.46
C ILE A 24 32.33 7.26 -17.31
N GLU A 25 32.12 6.12 -16.66
CA GLU A 25 31.98 4.83 -17.33
C GLU A 25 30.58 4.58 -17.89
N LYS A 26 29.59 5.41 -17.49
CA LYS A 26 28.17 5.24 -17.81
C LYS A 26 27.62 3.88 -17.39
N THR A 27 28.14 3.35 -16.30
CA THR A 27 27.74 2.08 -15.71
C THR A 27 26.88 2.33 -14.48
N ALA A 28 25.90 1.46 -14.27
CA ALA A 28 25.05 1.46 -13.08
C ALA A 28 25.19 0.11 -12.37
N ARG A 29 25.26 0.12 -11.05
CA ARG A 29 25.22 -1.09 -10.23
C ARG A 29 24.17 -0.95 -9.14
N VAL A 30 23.53 -2.06 -8.81
CA VAL A 30 22.55 -2.14 -7.73
C VAL A 30 23.19 -2.83 -6.54
N VAL A 31 22.97 -2.28 -5.35
CA VAL A 31 23.41 -2.88 -4.10
C VAL A 31 22.19 -3.19 -3.26
N PHE A 32 22.08 -4.44 -2.84
CA PHE A 32 20.99 -4.92 -1.98
C PHE A 32 21.39 -4.83 -0.51
N GLY A 33 20.42 -4.50 0.34
CA GLY A 33 20.62 -4.56 1.78
C GLY A 33 20.74 -6.00 2.29
N PRO A 34 21.41 -6.23 3.43
CA PRO A 34 21.87 -5.23 4.41
C PRO A 34 23.31 -4.69 4.19
N ASP A 35 23.81 -4.69 2.95
CA ASP A 35 25.21 -4.40 2.65
C ASP A 35 25.58 -2.91 2.78
N LEU A 36 26.87 -2.64 2.99
CA LEU A 36 27.43 -1.30 3.03
C LEU A 36 27.83 -0.86 1.62
N VAL A 37 27.23 0.21 1.12
CA VAL A 37 27.63 0.87 -0.11
C VAL A 37 28.78 1.84 0.20
N VAL A 38 29.88 1.71 -0.53
CA VAL A 38 30.99 2.66 -0.53
C VAL A 38 31.08 3.23 -1.93
N LEU A 39 31.00 4.56 -2.06
CA LEU A 39 31.10 5.24 -3.35
C LEU A 39 32.56 5.40 -3.76
N ASP A 40 32.83 5.08 -5.02
CA ASP A 40 34.07 5.46 -5.70
C ASP A 40 34.08 6.96 -6.06
N PRO A 41 35.25 7.55 -6.40
CA PRO A 41 35.38 9.00 -6.61
C PRO A 41 34.46 9.62 -7.67
N HIS A 42 33.97 8.81 -8.61
CA HIS A 42 33.12 9.24 -9.72
C HIS A 42 31.72 8.61 -9.69
N GLU A 43 31.41 7.90 -8.61
CA GLU A 43 30.10 7.30 -8.36
C GLU A 43 29.19 8.23 -7.57
N ASN A 44 27.89 8.19 -7.87
CA ASN A 44 26.88 8.87 -7.08
C ASN A 44 25.67 7.96 -6.87
N PHE A 45 24.95 8.19 -5.77
CA PHE A 45 23.65 7.56 -5.55
C PHE A 45 22.62 8.09 -6.54
N ASN A 46 21.82 7.19 -7.13
CA ASN A 46 20.61 7.61 -7.79
C ASN A 46 19.57 8.02 -6.73
N VAL A 47 19.03 9.24 -6.85
CA VAL A 47 18.01 9.76 -5.95
C VAL A 47 16.65 9.56 -6.61
N LEU A 48 15.84 8.70 -6.00
CA LEU A 48 14.46 8.46 -6.40
C LEU A 48 13.57 9.61 -5.91
N SER A 49 12.67 10.04 -6.77
CA SER A 49 11.66 11.06 -6.48
C SER A 49 10.29 10.41 -6.59
N LEU A 50 9.81 9.90 -5.47
CA LEU A 50 8.61 9.08 -5.38
C LEU A 50 7.39 9.90 -4.98
N SER A 51 6.23 9.46 -5.44
CA SER A 51 4.94 9.96 -5.01
C SER A 51 4.64 9.59 -3.56
N ALA A 52 4.13 10.53 -2.77
CA ALA A 52 3.77 10.30 -1.37
C ALA A 52 2.57 11.14 -0.94
N GLY A 53 1.97 10.77 0.21
CA GLY A 53 0.76 11.40 0.73
C GLY A 53 -0.53 10.67 0.36
N LYS A 54 -1.66 11.33 0.66
CA LYS A 54 -3.04 10.89 0.45
C LYS A 54 -3.91 12.13 0.19
N PRO A 55 -4.24 12.51 -1.06
CA PRO A 55 -3.86 11.82 -2.31
C PRO A 55 -2.35 11.85 -2.58
N LYS A 56 -1.83 10.92 -3.37
CA LYS A 56 -0.43 10.92 -3.81
C LYS A 56 -0.08 12.21 -4.53
N LYS A 57 0.97 12.87 -4.07
CA LYS A 57 1.59 14.01 -4.73
C LYS A 57 2.91 13.55 -5.33
N GLU A 58 3.08 13.83 -6.62
CA GLU A 58 4.32 13.56 -7.33
C GLU A 58 5.51 14.24 -6.63
N ASN A 59 6.67 13.59 -6.67
CA ASN A 59 7.93 14.14 -6.14
C ASN A 59 7.90 14.55 -4.65
N ALA A 60 6.95 14.05 -3.88
CA ALA A 60 6.79 14.41 -2.47
C ALA A 60 7.80 13.70 -1.55
N LEU A 61 8.37 12.57 -1.97
CA LEU A 61 9.39 11.82 -1.23
C LEU A 61 10.67 11.69 -2.05
N LYS A 62 11.78 12.18 -1.52
CA LYS A 62 13.13 11.95 -2.08
C LYS A 62 13.86 10.91 -1.26
N THR A 63 14.29 9.82 -1.88
CA THR A 63 14.98 8.71 -1.22
C THR A 63 16.06 8.12 -2.12
N ILE A 64 17.10 7.56 -1.53
CA ILE A 64 18.11 6.76 -2.25
C ILE A 64 17.86 5.25 -2.13
N CYS A 65 16.97 4.86 -1.21
CA CYS A 65 16.57 3.48 -1.00
C CYS A 65 15.22 3.21 -1.65
N LEU A 66 15.19 2.14 -2.45
CA LEU A 66 13.98 1.51 -2.92
C LEU A 66 13.61 0.37 -1.97
N MET A 67 12.44 0.45 -1.35
CA MET A 67 11.88 -0.64 -0.54
C MET A 67 11.38 -1.74 -1.48
N LEU A 68 11.93 -2.96 -1.34
CA LEU A 68 11.54 -4.09 -2.20
C LEU A 68 10.25 -4.77 -1.74
N GLY A 69 9.82 -4.53 -0.50
CA GLY A 69 8.64 -5.13 0.10
C GLY A 69 8.92 -6.45 0.85
N PRO A 70 7.88 -7.15 1.32
CA PRO A 70 6.45 -6.82 1.14
C PRO A 70 6.07 -5.49 1.83
N ASP A 71 5.31 -4.65 1.14
CA ASP A 71 4.80 -3.36 1.63
C ASP A 71 3.39 -3.10 1.04
N PHE A 72 2.77 -1.97 1.39
CA PHE A 72 1.51 -1.53 0.80
C PHE A 72 1.55 -0.05 0.37
N ILE A 73 1.07 0.21 -0.84
CA ILE A 73 0.80 1.55 -1.34
C ILE A 73 -0.67 1.88 -1.06
N SER A 74 -0.91 2.81 -0.13
CA SER A 74 -2.25 3.36 0.08
C SER A 74 -2.43 4.73 -0.57
N ASP A 75 -3.59 4.96 -1.20
CA ASP A 75 -3.96 6.25 -1.78
C ASP A 75 -5.47 6.52 -1.75
N HIS A 76 -5.87 7.79 -1.94
CA HIS A 76 -7.20 8.17 -2.37
C HIS A 76 -7.17 8.56 -3.84
N ILE A 77 -7.58 7.66 -4.71
CA ILE A 77 -7.69 7.91 -6.15
C ILE A 77 -9.04 8.53 -6.46
N THR A 78 -9.07 9.45 -7.42
CA THR A 78 -10.31 9.99 -7.97
C THR A 78 -10.53 9.35 -9.33
N VAL A 79 -11.63 8.62 -9.48
CA VAL A 79 -12.01 7.98 -10.74
C VAL A 79 -13.25 8.64 -11.30
N GLU A 80 -13.36 8.65 -12.63
CA GLU A 80 -14.56 9.08 -13.35
C GLU A 80 -15.23 7.85 -13.95
N THR A 81 -16.52 7.70 -13.66
CA THR A 81 -17.37 6.59 -14.09
C THR A 81 -18.10 6.95 -15.40
N SER A 82 -18.75 5.98 -16.04
CA SER A 82 -19.46 6.18 -17.32
C SER A 82 -20.59 7.22 -17.25
N ASP A 83 -21.15 7.44 -16.07
CA ASP A 83 -22.20 8.42 -15.78
C ASP A 83 -21.64 9.81 -15.41
N HIS A 84 -20.34 10.06 -15.64
CA HIS A 84 -19.62 11.27 -15.25
C HIS A 84 -19.63 11.57 -13.75
N ALA A 85 -19.94 10.59 -12.90
CA ALA A 85 -19.75 10.72 -11.47
C ALA A 85 -18.25 10.67 -11.14
N ARG A 86 -17.83 11.52 -10.20
CA ARG A 86 -16.45 11.55 -9.69
C ARG A 86 -16.43 10.92 -8.33
N LEU A 87 -15.76 9.77 -8.24
CA LEU A 87 -15.68 9.00 -7.00
C LEU A 87 -14.28 9.08 -6.42
N LYS A 88 -14.23 9.25 -5.10
CA LYS A 88 -12.98 9.20 -4.35
C LYS A 88 -12.88 7.86 -3.64
N ILE A 89 -12.00 7.00 -4.13
CA ILE A 89 -11.85 5.62 -3.66
C ILE A 89 -10.57 5.54 -2.83
N ALA A 90 -10.70 5.05 -1.60
CA ALA A 90 -9.54 4.68 -0.79
C ALA A 90 -9.07 3.29 -1.24
N VAL A 91 -7.86 3.21 -1.80
CA VAL A 91 -7.25 1.97 -2.25
C VAL A 91 -6.01 1.64 -1.42
N SER A 92 -5.77 0.35 -1.21
CA SER A 92 -4.54 -0.16 -0.63
C SER A 92 -4.05 -1.32 -1.48
N MET A 93 -2.88 -1.15 -2.09
CA MET A 93 -2.28 -2.11 -3.01
C MET A 93 -1.10 -2.77 -2.30
N ASN A 94 -1.14 -4.08 -2.12
CA ASN A 94 0.02 -4.83 -1.63
C ASN A 94 1.06 -4.89 -2.75
N ASN A 95 2.31 -4.55 -2.45
CA ASN A 95 3.39 -4.50 -3.42
C ASN A 95 4.63 -5.25 -2.93
N GLU A 96 5.26 -5.97 -3.85
CA GLU A 96 6.52 -6.68 -3.65
C GLU A 96 7.27 -6.72 -4.98
N PHE A 97 8.55 -6.37 -4.95
CA PHE A 97 9.42 -6.43 -6.11
C PHE A 97 10.04 -7.83 -6.24
N ARG A 98 9.78 -8.49 -7.37
CA ARG A 98 10.41 -9.76 -7.72
C ARG A 98 11.63 -9.49 -8.58
N VAL A 99 12.82 -9.74 -8.03
CA VAL A 99 14.11 -9.53 -8.70
C VAL A 99 14.97 -10.78 -8.60
N GLU A 100 15.63 -11.14 -9.70
CA GLU A 100 16.63 -12.20 -9.74
C GLU A 100 18.00 -11.61 -9.39
N ARG A 101 18.47 -11.87 -8.17
CA ARG A 101 19.78 -11.37 -7.70
C ARG A 101 20.90 -12.04 -8.50
N GLY A 102 21.88 -11.26 -8.93
CA GLY A 102 22.99 -11.71 -9.76
C GLY A 102 22.73 -11.62 -11.27
N ASN A 103 21.52 -11.20 -11.69
CA ASN A 103 21.22 -10.88 -13.08
C ASN A 103 21.21 -9.35 -13.27
N PRO A 104 22.24 -8.75 -13.91
CA PRO A 104 22.36 -7.30 -14.06
C PRO A 104 21.16 -6.65 -14.78
N GLU A 105 20.53 -7.35 -15.72
CA GLU A 105 19.35 -6.83 -16.44
C GLU A 105 18.14 -6.76 -15.52
N SER A 106 17.87 -7.82 -14.75
CA SER A 106 16.78 -7.86 -13.76
C SER A 106 16.97 -6.79 -12.67
N GLU A 107 18.20 -6.60 -12.21
CA GLU A 107 18.54 -5.59 -11.21
C GLU A 107 18.37 -4.17 -11.75
N ALA A 108 18.78 -3.91 -12.99
CA ALA A 108 18.60 -2.60 -13.63
C ALA A 108 17.11 -2.26 -13.81
N MET A 109 16.26 -3.26 -14.07
CA MET A 109 14.82 -3.07 -14.24
C MET A 109 14.13 -2.52 -12.98
N LEU A 110 14.66 -2.77 -11.77
CA LEU A 110 14.12 -2.22 -10.52
C LEU A 110 14.04 -0.69 -10.53
N PHE A 111 14.98 -0.03 -11.22
CA PHE A 111 15.12 1.42 -11.26
C PHE A 111 14.70 2.02 -12.61
N SER A 112 14.09 1.22 -13.49
CA SER A 112 13.62 1.68 -14.80
C SER A 112 12.46 2.67 -14.69
N VAL A 113 11.64 2.56 -13.63
CA VAL A 113 10.51 3.44 -13.36
C VAL A 113 10.89 4.44 -12.26
N PRO A 114 11.07 5.74 -12.57
CA PRO A 114 11.53 6.73 -11.60
C PRO A 114 10.58 6.92 -10.40
N ASP A 115 9.27 6.86 -10.65
CA ASP A 115 8.22 6.96 -9.64
C ASP A 115 7.23 5.79 -9.77
N PHE A 116 7.65 4.62 -9.29
CA PHE A 116 6.81 3.42 -9.35
C PHE A 116 5.51 3.56 -8.52
N ILE A 117 5.52 4.37 -7.44
CA ILE A 117 4.35 4.58 -6.58
C ILE A 117 3.30 5.39 -7.33
N GLY A 118 3.71 6.51 -7.94
CA GLY A 118 2.82 7.34 -8.75
C GLY A 118 2.30 6.58 -9.96
N PHE A 119 3.18 5.84 -10.63
CA PHE A 119 2.82 4.97 -11.75
C PHE A 119 1.74 3.94 -11.35
N ALA A 120 1.97 3.18 -10.27
CA ALA A 120 1.00 2.18 -9.80
C ALA A 120 -0.37 2.78 -9.43
N CYS A 121 -0.39 3.93 -8.74
CA CYS A 121 -1.65 4.60 -8.37
C CYS A 121 -2.42 5.09 -9.60
N ARG A 122 -1.73 5.60 -10.62
CA ARG A 122 -2.35 6.04 -11.88
C ARG A 122 -2.94 4.87 -12.64
N GLU A 123 -2.18 3.79 -12.83
CA GLU A 123 -2.65 2.59 -13.54
C GLU A 123 -3.90 1.98 -12.87
N VAL A 124 -3.94 1.95 -11.53
CA VAL A 124 -5.13 1.48 -10.80
C VAL A 124 -6.33 2.42 -11.00
N GLY A 125 -6.11 3.73 -11.05
CA GLY A 125 -7.17 4.70 -11.37
C GLY A 125 -7.74 4.57 -12.78
N GLU A 126 -6.93 4.10 -13.73
CA GLU A 126 -7.31 3.92 -15.14
C GLU A 126 -7.91 2.54 -15.44
N LEU A 127 -8.08 1.66 -14.43
CA LEU A 127 -8.63 0.33 -14.65
C LEU A 127 -10.05 0.39 -15.23
N PRO A 128 -10.34 -0.36 -16.32
CA PRO A 128 -11.67 -0.39 -16.94
C PRO A 128 -12.80 -0.77 -15.99
N PHE A 129 -12.48 -1.51 -14.92
CA PHE A 129 -13.42 -1.84 -13.86
C PHE A 129 -14.20 -0.61 -13.36
N PHE A 130 -13.52 0.51 -13.10
CA PHE A 130 -14.16 1.73 -12.60
C PHE A 130 -14.96 2.48 -13.69
N GLN A 131 -14.63 2.28 -14.96
CA GLN A 131 -15.32 2.91 -16.09
C GLN A 131 -16.62 2.21 -16.45
N THR A 132 -16.80 0.95 -16.04
CA THR A 132 -17.99 0.14 -16.38
C THR A 132 -19.13 0.25 -15.37
N ILE A 133 -18.88 0.84 -14.19
CA ILE A 133 -19.86 0.90 -13.12
C ILE A 133 -20.60 2.23 -13.19
N ASP A 134 -21.92 2.15 -13.34
CA ASP A 134 -22.83 3.28 -13.21
C ASP A 134 -23.33 3.34 -11.76
N PHE A 135 -22.78 4.29 -10.98
CA PHE A 135 -23.08 4.36 -9.57
C PHE A 135 -24.44 4.99 -9.28
N ALA A 136 -24.94 5.87 -10.16
CA ALA A 136 -26.30 6.38 -10.03
C ALA A 136 -27.33 5.24 -10.10
N HIS A 137 -27.16 4.30 -11.03
CA HIS A 137 -28.02 3.11 -11.12
C HIS A 137 -27.74 2.11 -10.00
N LEU A 138 -26.48 1.98 -9.54
CA LEU A 138 -26.14 1.12 -8.40
C LEU A 138 -26.81 1.59 -7.10
N GLU A 139 -26.72 2.89 -6.78
CA GLU A 139 -27.32 3.48 -5.57
C GLU A 139 -28.85 3.47 -5.63
N ALA A 140 -29.43 3.61 -6.83
CA ALA A 140 -30.86 3.45 -7.06
C ALA A 140 -31.33 1.98 -7.02
N GLY A 141 -30.42 1.01 -6.89
CA GLY A 141 -30.74 -0.42 -6.91
C GLY A 141 -31.23 -0.93 -8.27
N LEU A 142 -30.93 -0.21 -9.35
CA LEU A 142 -31.31 -0.54 -10.73
C LEU A 142 -30.35 -1.53 -11.38
N ILE A 143 -29.16 -1.72 -10.81
CA ILE A 143 -28.20 -2.75 -11.24
C ILE A 143 -28.43 -4.02 -10.42
N PRO A 144 -28.87 -5.14 -11.01
CA PRO A 144 -29.02 -6.38 -10.28
C PRO A 144 -27.63 -6.88 -9.83
N PRO A 145 -27.48 -7.31 -8.57
CA PRO A 145 -26.21 -7.83 -8.09
C PRO A 145 -25.82 -9.10 -8.86
N PRO A 146 -24.53 -9.33 -9.14
CA PRO A 146 -24.07 -10.50 -9.88
C PRO A 146 -24.34 -11.81 -9.14
N PHE A 147 -24.53 -11.74 -7.83
CA PHE A 147 -24.86 -12.87 -6.97
C PHE A 147 -26.04 -12.52 -6.08
N ILE A 148 -27.07 -13.35 -6.14
CA ILE A 148 -28.23 -13.30 -5.24
C ILE A 148 -28.11 -14.50 -4.29
N PRO A 149 -27.85 -14.27 -2.99
CA PRO A 149 -27.75 -15.35 -2.02
C PRO A 149 -29.03 -16.20 -2.00
N ASN A 150 -28.88 -17.52 -1.96
CA ASN A 150 -30.00 -18.43 -1.81
C ASN A 150 -30.60 -18.26 -0.40
N SER A 151 -31.89 -17.93 -0.32
CA SER A 151 -32.59 -17.72 0.96
C SER A 151 -32.63 -18.96 1.85
N ARG A 152 -32.37 -20.15 1.30
CA ARG A 152 -32.32 -21.42 2.05
C ARG A 152 -30.91 -21.81 2.51
N ALA A 153 -29.88 -21.02 2.16
CA ALA A 153 -28.50 -21.30 2.52
C ALA A 153 -28.03 -20.36 3.63
N VAL A 154 -27.38 -20.93 4.65
CA VAL A 154 -26.73 -20.15 5.72
C VAL A 154 -25.30 -19.84 5.30
N TYR A 155 -25.01 -18.57 5.01
CA TYR A 155 -23.67 -18.09 4.63
C TYR A 155 -22.81 -17.74 5.85
N ALA A 156 -22.70 -18.69 6.78
CA ALA A 156 -21.84 -18.59 7.94
C ALA A 156 -21.04 -19.88 8.08
N LYS A 157 -19.86 -19.80 8.71
CA LYS A 157 -19.13 -21.00 9.11
C LYS A 157 -20.03 -21.79 10.06
N ASP A 158 -20.13 -23.10 9.86
CA ASP A 158 -20.92 -23.96 10.75
C ASP A 158 -20.35 -23.88 12.17
N VAL A 159 -21.18 -23.47 13.13
CA VAL A 159 -20.84 -23.37 14.55
C VAL A 159 -21.62 -24.45 15.28
N LEU A 160 -21.23 -25.70 15.03
CA LEU A 160 -21.83 -26.89 15.65
C LEU A 160 -21.65 -26.88 17.17
N ASP A 161 -20.55 -26.29 17.63
CA ASP A 161 -20.25 -26.04 19.03
C ASP A 161 -19.97 -24.55 19.21
N ILE A 162 -20.98 -23.81 19.68
CA ILE A 162 -20.70 -22.58 20.40
C ILE A 162 -20.04 -23.03 21.70
N ASP A 163 -18.70 -23.10 21.70
CA ASP A 163 -17.95 -23.20 22.95
C ASP A 163 -18.50 -22.10 23.86
N GLN A 164 -18.99 -22.49 25.04
CA GLN A 164 -19.39 -21.53 26.05
C GLN A 164 -18.22 -20.56 26.22
N PHE A 165 -18.48 -19.29 25.90
CA PHE A 165 -17.54 -18.18 26.03
C PHE A 165 -16.66 -18.38 27.27
N SER A 166 -15.36 -18.11 27.15
CA SER A 166 -14.42 -18.26 28.26
C SER A 166 -15.01 -17.64 29.53
N SER A 167 -15.19 -18.44 30.58
CA SER A 167 -15.74 -17.94 31.84
C SER A 167 -14.78 -16.89 32.41
N VAL A 168 -15.17 -15.62 32.35
CA VAL A 168 -14.38 -14.55 32.94
C VAL A 168 -14.68 -14.52 34.44
N ARG A 169 -13.69 -14.87 35.27
CA ARG A 169 -13.81 -14.83 36.74
C ARG A 169 -13.26 -13.50 37.25
N GLY A 170 -13.92 -12.91 38.25
CA GLY A 170 -13.46 -11.70 38.92
C GLY A 170 -13.94 -10.38 38.31
N VAL A 171 -14.97 -10.40 37.45
CA VAL A 171 -15.63 -9.18 36.97
C VAL A 171 -16.81 -8.87 37.88
N GLU A 172 -16.77 -7.74 38.55
CA GLU A 172 -17.91 -7.17 39.27
C GLU A 172 -18.57 -6.12 38.37
N ILE A 173 -19.87 -6.25 38.12
CA ILE A 173 -20.62 -5.28 37.34
C ILE A 173 -20.93 -4.09 38.24
N GLU A 174 -20.25 -2.98 37.97
CA GLU A 174 -20.43 -1.75 38.72
C GLU A 174 -21.65 -0.96 38.22
N LYS A 175 -21.98 0.11 38.93
CA LYS A 175 -23.09 0.99 38.54
C LYS A 175 -22.83 1.62 37.16
N ALA A 176 -21.59 1.95 36.85
CA ALA A 176 -21.19 2.52 35.56
C ALA A 176 -21.48 1.57 34.38
N ASP A 177 -21.31 0.26 34.57
CA ASP A 177 -21.59 -0.74 33.52
C ASP A 177 -23.09 -0.85 33.24
N LYS A 178 -23.92 -0.73 34.28
CA LYS A 178 -25.40 -0.72 34.15
C LYS A 178 -25.87 0.53 33.42
N ASP A 179 -25.35 1.69 33.82
CA ASP A 179 -25.67 2.96 33.17
C ASP A 179 -25.26 2.95 31.68
N PHE A 180 -24.12 2.31 31.34
CA PHE A 180 -23.68 2.12 29.95
C PHE A 180 -24.56 1.14 29.17
N ALA A 181 -25.00 0.03 29.79
CA ALA A 181 -25.91 -0.93 29.16
C ALA A 181 -27.29 -0.32 28.87
N ASP A 182 -27.80 0.49 29.79
CA ASP A 182 -29.06 1.20 29.62
C ASP A 182 -28.96 2.26 28.51
N LEU A 183 -27.83 2.98 28.43
CA LEU A 183 -27.53 3.90 27.34
C LEU A 183 -27.52 3.19 25.98
N LEU A 184 -26.81 2.07 25.86
CA LEU A 184 -26.76 1.27 24.62
C LEU A 184 -28.16 0.80 24.18
N THR A 185 -29.01 0.45 25.12
CA THR A 185 -30.38 0.01 24.84
C THR A 185 -31.25 1.19 24.39
N SER A 186 -31.06 2.36 24.99
CA SER A 186 -31.77 3.60 24.61
C SER A 186 -31.34 4.19 23.26
N LEU A 187 -30.16 3.79 22.75
CA LEU A 187 -29.60 4.28 21.48
C LEU A 187 -30.01 3.44 20.27
N ARG A 188 -30.82 2.38 20.44
CA ARG A 188 -31.37 1.68 19.27
C ARG A 188 -32.42 2.56 18.59
N PRO A 189 -32.25 2.91 17.31
CA PRO A 189 -33.36 3.46 16.54
C PRO A 189 -34.44 2.39 16.39
N GLU A 190 -35.70 2.79 16.51
CA GLU A 190 -36.87 1.95 16.15
C GLU A 190 -36.79 1.46 14.69
#